data_AF-A0AAW5AYV7-F1
#
_entry.id   AF-A0AAW5AYV7-F1
#
_cell.length_a   1.000
_cell.length_b   1.000
_cell.length_c   1.000
_cell.angle_alpha   90.00
_cell.angle_beta   90.00
_cell.angle_gamma   90.00
#
_symmetry.space_group_name_H-M   'P 1'
#
loop_
_entity.id
_entity.type
_entity.pdbx_description
1 polymer ?
#
loop_
_entity_poly.entity_id
_entity_poly.type
_entity_poly.pdbx_seq_one_letter_code
_entity_poly.pdbx_strand_id
1 'polypeptide(L)'
;MKWKCYTTIIDQLCEINYNGRVALMLSNEPLLDDRLEDMIVFAKAKSQRLFLDITTNGRLLTVELVDRLFRLGLDNININDYRGDRDKYPEKWSACLEPIYVAYWNNPKVSFKRRRFDEPLPNYAGNIPQTFSKGNLGFCNYPFRKLTIAYNGDVLLCCDDFMYKTSFGNVMTDNLIDCWNNPELNTIRLSLLDNKRIGLCERCNDFQDYNTF
;
A
#
# COMPACT_ATOMS: atom_id res chain seq x y z
N MET A 1 1.71 9.43 -10.69
CA MET A 1 2.97 10.07 -10.23
C MET A 1 3.84 10.38 -11.43
N LYS A 2 4.56 11.51 -11.48
CA LYS A 2 5.50 11.76 -12.61
C LYS A 2 6.67 10.76 -12.57
N TRP A 3 7.15 10.31 -13.74
CA TRP A 3 8.27 9.36 -13.85
C TRP A 3 9.50 9.81 -13.06
N LYS A 4 9.87 11.09 -13.19
CA LYS A 4 11.02 11.65 -12.45
C LYS A 4 10.87 11.51 -10.94
N CYS A 5 9.67 11.70 -10.39
CA CYS A 5 9.41 11.53 -8.96
C CYS A 5 9.61 10.07 -8.54
N TYR A 6 9.04 9.13 -9.30
CA TYR A 6 9.25 7.70 -9.06
C TYR A 6 10.75 7.32 -9.07
N THR A 7 11.50 7.73 -10.10
CA THR A 7 12.93 7.40 -10.20
C THR A 7 13.73 8.01 -9.05
N THR A 8 13.42 9.24 -8.65
CA THR A 8 14.07 9.91 -7.51
C THR A 8 13.84 9.14 -6.21
N ILE A 9 12.63 8.63 -5.97
CA ILE A 9 12.32 7.82 -4.78
C ILE A 9 13.18 6.55 -4.77
N ILE A 10 13.22 5.82 -5.89
CA ILE A 10 14.01 4.58 -6.00
C ILE A 10 15.51 4.85 -5.81
N ASP A 11 16.03 5.92 -6.40
CA ASP A 11 17.44 6.31 -6.25
C ASP A 11 17.77 6.59 -4.78
N GLN A 12 16.96 7.40 -4.09
CA GLN A 12 17.16 7.71 -2.67
C GLN A 12 17.00 6.48 -1.75
N LEU A 13 16.10 5.55 -2.07
CA LEU A 13 16.01 4.27 -1.35
C LEU A 13 17.30 3.45 -1.51
N CYS A 14 17.90 3.45 -2.69
CA CYS A 14 19.17 2.76 -2.94
C CYS A 14 20.34 3.42 -2.19
N GLU A 15 20.37 4.75 -2.12
CA GLU A 15 21.40 5.52 -1.38
C GLU A 15 21.44 5.14 0.10
N ILE A 16 20.27 4.90 0.71
CA ILE A 16 20.17 4.46 2.12
C ILE A 16 20.27 2.94 2.29
N ASN A 17 20.66 2.20 1.24
CA ASN A 17 20.73 0.73 1.21
C ASN A 17 19.42 0.04 1.62
N TYR A 18 18.27 0.64 1.30
CA TYR A 18 16.98 0.06 1.61
C TYR A 18 16.82 -1.31 0.92
N ASN A 19 16.32 -2.28 1.68
CA ASN A 19 16.13 -3.66 1.27
C ASN A 19 14.75 -4.20 1.66
N GLY A 20 13.81 -3.29 1.93
CA GLY A 20 12.44 -3.63 2.32
C GLY A 20 11.47 -3.63 1.15
N ARG A 21 10.18 -3.56 1.49
CA ARG A 21 9.06 -3.59 0.55
C ARG A 21 8.80 -2.21 -0.06
N VAL A 22 8.72 -2.17 -1.39
CA VAL A 22 8.26 -1.02 -2.18
C VAL A 22 6.92 -1.39 -2.81
N ALA A 23 5.86 -0.84 -2.24
CA ALA A 23 4.49 -0.98 -2.73
C ALA A 23 4.24 0.02 -3.86
N LEU A 24 3.95 -0.45 -5.08
CA LEU A 24 3.73 0.41 -6.27
C LEU A 24 2.26 0.86 -6.41
N MET A 25 1.62 1.12 -5.26
CA MET A 25 0.21 1.50 -5.18
C MET A 25 -0.08 2.25 -3.87
N LEU A 26 -1.15 3.03 -3.88
CA LEU A 26 -1.73 3.60 -2.67
C LEU A 26 -3.26 3.38 -2.66
N SER A 27 -4.00 4.27 -3.31
CA SER A 27 -5.45 4.19 -3.48
C SER A 27 -5.81 4.32 -4.96
N ASN A 28 -5.17 3.49 -5.76
CA ASN A 28 -5.31 3.42 -7.21
C ASN A 28 -5.30 1.95 -7.65
N GLU A 29 -5.66 1.71 -8.91
CA GLU A 29 -5.45 0.42 -9.56
C GLU A 29 -4.10 0.45 -10.28
N PRO A 30 -3.06 -0.28 -9.81
CA PRO A 30 -1.73 -0.23 -10.40
C PRO A 30 -1.69 -0.73 -11.85
N LEU A 31 -2.58 -1.65 -12.24
CA LEU A 31 -2.62 -2.18 -13.61
C LEU A 31 -3.13 -1.16 -14.65
N LEU A 32 -3.61 0.01 -14.21
CA LEU A 32 -3.95 1.13 -15.10
C LEU A 32 -2.77 2.07 -15.38
N ASP A 33 -1.64 1.92 -14.67
CA ASP A 33 -0.43 2.68 -15.00
C ASP A 33 0.31 1.95 -16.12
N ASP A 34 0.30 2.54 -17.31
CA ASP A 34 0.98 2.02 -18.51
C ASP A 34 2.49 1.86 -18.34
N ARG A 35 3.07 2.51 -17.32
CA ARG A 35 4.49 2.43 -16.97
C ARG A 35 4.81 1.37 -15.92
N LEU A 36 3.84 0.61 -15.40
CA LEU A 36 4.08 -0.35 -14.31
C LEU A 36 5.24 -1.31 -14.60
N GLU A 37 5.33 -1.81 -15.83
CA GLU A 37 6.40 -2.70 -16.27
C GLU A 37 7.76 -2.00 -16.27
N ASP A 38 7.83 -0.79 -16.80
CA ASP A 38 9.05 0.04 -16.79
C ASP A 38 9.48 0.38 -15.36
N MET A 39 8.52 0.64 -14.46
CA MET A 39 8.77 0.89 -13.05
C MET A 39 9.46 -0.34 -12.42
N ILE A 40 8.90 -1.53 -12.61
CA ILE A 40 9.46 -2.79 -12.10
C ILE A 40 10.90 -2.98 -12.61
N VAL A 41 11.11 -2.86 -13.93
CA VAL A 41 12.42 -3.01 -14.56
C VAL A 41 13.42 -2.00 -14.00
N PHE A 42 13.03 -0.73 -13.88
CA PHE A 42 13.91 0.32 -13.36
C PHE A 42 14.33 0.04 -11.91
N ALA A 43 13.38 -0.28 -11.03
CA ALA A 43 13.69 -0.55 -9.63
C ALA A 43 14.61 -1.77 -9.46
N LYS A 44 14.36 -2.85 -10.20
CA LYS A 44 15.22 -4.05 -10.15
C LYS A 44 16.60 -3.81 -10.76
N ALA A 45 16.70 -3.01 -11.82
CA ALA A 45 17.99 -2.61 -12.37
C ALA A 45 18.83 -1.79 -11.37
N LYS A 46 18.18 -0.98 -10.54
CA LYS A 46 18.83 -0.21 -9.47
C LYS A 46 19.23 -1.07 -8.28
N SER A 47 18.34 -1.95 -7.81
CA SER A 47 18.63 -2.86 -6.71
C SER A 47 17.72 -4.09 -6.72
N GLN A 48 18.34 -5.27 -6.79
CA GLN A 48 17.66 -6.56 -6.66
C GLN A 48 17.12 -6.81 -5.24
N ARG A 49 17.55 -6.02 -4.24
CA ARG A 49 17.12 -6.15 -2.84
C ARG A 49 15.77 -5.53 -2.55
N LEU A 50 15.26 -4.67 -3.44
CA LEU A 50 13.93 -4.07 -3.27
C LEU A 50 12.86 -5.14 -3.49
N PHE A 51 11.98 -5.35 -2.51
CA PHE A 51 10.85 -6.26 -2.66
C PHE A 51 9.65 -5.50 -3.24
N LEU A 52 9.37 -5.71 -4.52
CA LEU A 52 8.32 -5.01 -5.27
C LEU A 52 6.99 -5.71 -5.11
N ASP A 53 5.98 -4.95 -4.72
CA ASP A 53 4.67 -5.49 -4.40
C ASP A 53 3.54 -4.62 -4.96
N ILE A 54 2.47 -5.27 -5.41
CA ILE A 54 1.23 -4.62 -5.83
C ILE A 54 0.01 -5.22 -5.14
N THR A 55 -1.02 -4.40 -4.97
CA THR A 55 -2.37 -4.85 -4.68
C THR A 55 -3.30 -4.38 -5.78
N THR A 56 -4.09 -5.28 -6.37
CA THR A 56 -4.96 -5.01 -7.51
C THR A 56 -6.36 -5.60 -7.27
N ASN A 57 -7.38 -5.01 -7.91
CA ASN A 57 -8.70 -5.62 -8.01
C ASN A 57 -8.74 -6.82 -8.97
N GLY A 58 -7.67 -7.00 -9.75
CA GLY A 58 -7.45 -8.16 -10.62
C GLY A 58 -8.28 -8.19 -11.90
N ARG A 59 -9.11 -7.17 -12.19
CA ARG A 59 -9.99 -7.17 -13.37
C ARG A 59 -9.23 -7.15 -14.71
N LEU A 60 -8.02 -6.58 -14.72
CA LEU A 60 -7.16 -6.50 -15.89
C LEU A 60 -6.11 -7.62 -15.94
N LEU A 61 -6.05 -8.48 -14.93
CA LEU A 61 -5.10 -9.58 -14.93
C LEU A 61 -5.48 -10.64 -15.95
N THR A 62 -4.45 -11.22 -16.55
CA THR A 62 -4.49 -12.51 -17.23
C THR A 62 -3.33 -13.36 -16.71
N VAL A 63 -3.33 -14.66 -16.99
CA VAL A 63 -2.20 -15.54 -16.61
C VAL A 63 -0.91 -15.04 -17.26
N GLU A 64 -0.97 -14.63 -18.52
CA GLU A 64 0.17 -14.11 -19.27
C GLU A 64 0.71 -12.80 -18.65
N LEU A 65 -0.18 -11.91 -18.18
CA LEU A 65 0.24 -10.70 -17.50
C LEU A 65 0.92 -11.00 -16.15
N VAL A 66 0.38 -11.93 -15.37
CA VAL A 66 1.00 -12.36 -14.10
C VAL A 66 2.41 -12.92 -14.34
N ASP A 67 2.55 -13.83 -15.31
CA ASP A 67 3.85 -14.38 -15.71
C ASP A 67 4.82 -13.29 -16.19
N ARG A 68 4.33 -12.33 -16.98
CA ARG A 68 5.13 -11.21 -17.48
C ARG A 68 5.63 -10.35 -16.32
N LEU A 69 4.75 -9.95 -15.39
CA LEU A 69 5.13 -9.13 -14.24
C LEU A 69 6.18 -9.81 -13.36
N PHE A 70 6.02 -11.12 -13.08
CA PHE A 70 7.03 -11.86 -12.32
C PHE A 70 8.36 -11.99 -13.06
N ARG A 71 8.34 -12.18 -14.39
CA ARG A 71 9.55 -12.22 -15.21
C ARG A 71 10.31 -10.90 -15.21
N LEU A 72 9.61 -9.77 -15.20
CA LEU A 72 10.21 -8.44 -15.10
C LEU A 72 10.80 -8.16 -13.71
N GLY A 73 10.39 -8.94 -12.70
CA GLY A 73 10.94 -8.90 -11.36
C GLY A 73 9.98 -8.36 -10.31
N LEU A 74 8.67 -8.34 -10.56
CA LEU A 74 7.72 -8.15 -9.45
C LEU A 74 7.89 -9.30 -8.43
N ASP A 75 7.80 -9.03 -7.14
CA ASP A 75 8.01 -10.07 -6.11
C ASP A 75 6.70 -10.60 -5.55
N ASN A 76 5.64 -9.79 -5.50
CA ASN A 76 4.36 -10.18 -4.93
C ASN A 76 3.15 -9.47 -5.57
N ILE A 77 2.04 -10.19 -5.67
CA ILE A 77 0.74 -9.69 -6.12
C ILE A 77 -0.32 -10.06 -5.09
N ASN A 78 -1.07 -9.06 -4.61
CA ASN A 78 -2.26 -9.27 -3.79
C ASN A 78 -3.52 -8.96 -4.60
N ILE A 79 -4.39 -9.95 -4.76
CA ILE A 79 -5.60 -9.86 -5.59
C ILE A 79 -6.82 -9.77 -4.68
N ASN A 80 -7.52 -8.64 -4.74
CA ASN A 80 -8.79 -8.42 -4.05
C ASN A 80 -9.97 -8.57 -5.02
N ASP A 81 -10.70 -9.69 -4.95
CA ASP A 81 -11.89 -9.94 -5.78
C ASP A 81 -13.16 -9.38 -5.12
N TYR A 82 -13.53 -8.17 -5.51
CA TYR A 82 -14.72 -7.48 -4.99
C TYR A 82 -16.00 -7.93 -5.70
N ARG A 83 -16.96 -8.45 -4.93
CA ARG A 83 -18.27 -8.87 -5.44
C ARG A 83 -19.41 -8.53 -4.48
N GLY A 84 -20.58 -8.23 -5.05
CA GLY A 84 -21.81 -7.96 -4.31
C GLY A 84 -22.67 -9.20 -4.01
N ASP A 85 -22.41 -10.33 -4.67
CA ASP A 85 -23.17 -11.57 -4.53
C ASP A 85 -22.50 -12.60 -3.60
N ARG A 86 -21.58 -12.14 -2.73
CA ARG A 86 -20.80 -12.99 -1.81
C ARG A 86 -21.67 -13.77 -0.82
N ASP A 87 -22.77 -13.19 -0.35
CA ASP A 87 -23.69 -13.89 0.56
C ASP A 87 -24.36 -15.09 -0.11
N LYS A 88 -24.58 -15.03 -1.43
CA LYS A 88 -25.17 -16.13 -2.21
C LYS A 88 -24.11 -17.11 -2.73
N TYR A 89 -22.92 -16.62 -3.07
CA TYR A 89 -21.84 -17.39 -3.67
C TYR A 89 -20.50 -17.09 -2.99
N PRO A 90 -20.27 -17.56 -1.75
CA PRO A 90 -19.11 -17.15 -0.94
C PRO A 90 -17.77 -17.54 -1.58
N GLU A 91 -17.68 -18.73 -2.17
CA GLU A 91 -16.43 -19.29 -2.71
C GLU A 91 -16.13 -18.87 -4.16
N LYS A 92 -17.10 -18.27 -4.85
CA LYS A 92 -17.04 -18.03 -6.30
C LYS A 92 -16.07 -16.92 -6.67
N TRP A 93 -15.11 -17.17 -7.55
CA TRP A 93 -14.28 -16.11 -8.11
C TRP A 93 -14.97 -15.38 -9.26
N SER A 94 -14.62 -14.12 -9.49
CA SER A 94 -14.94 -13.42 -10.74
C SER A 94 -14.41 -14.20 -11.95
N ALA A 95 -15.17 -14.23 -13.05
CA ALA A 95 -14.83 -15.07 -14.20
C ALA A 95 -13.44 -14.79 -14.79
N CYS A 96 -12.99 -13.54 -14.76
CA CYS A 96 -11.63 -13.18 -15.17
C CYS A 96 -10.54 -13.70 -14.22
N LEU A 97 -10.86 -13.94 -12.95
CA LEU A 97 -9.92 -14.42 -11.93
C LEU A 97 -9.86 -15.93 -11.80
N GLU A 98 -10.86 -16.67 -12.28
CA GLU A 98 -10.88 -18.14 -12.23
C GLU A 98 -9.61 -18.76 -12.84
N PRO A 99 -9.16 -18.38 -14.06
CA PRO A 99 -7.94 -18.96 -14.64
C PRO A 99 -6.69 -18.64 -13.83
N ILE A 100 -6.63 -17.43 -13.26
CA ILE A 100 -5.49 -16.96 -12.44
C ILE A 100 -5.47 -17.72 -11.11
N TYR A 101 -6.62 -17.93 -10.48
CA TYR A 101 -6.71 -18.73 -9.27
C TYR A 101 -6.26 -20.17 -9.52
N VAL A 102 -6.76 -20.81 -10.59
CA VAL A 102 -6.34 -22.17 -10.96
C VAL A 102 -4.83 -22.25 -11.18
N ALA A 103 -4.22 -21.26 -11.83
CA ALA A 103 -2.79 -21.24 -12.10
C ALA A 103 -1.92 -20.95 -10.87
N TYR A 104 -2.38 -20.13 -9.92
CA TYR A 104 -1.52 -19.57 -8.86
C TYR A 104 -2.02 -19.75 -7.41
N TRP A 105 -3.09 -20.49 -7.14
CA TRP A 105 -3.66 -20.59 -5.77
C TRP A 105 -2.67 -21.07 -4.70
N ASN A 106 -1.65 -21.86 -5.07
CA ASN A 106 -0.63 -22.36 -4.15
C ASN A 106 0.70 -21.59 -4.25
N ASN A 107 0.76 -20.54 -5.06
CA ASN A 107 1.97 -19.77 -5.25
C ASN A 107 2.14 -18.77 -4.08
N PRO A 108 3.24 -18.83 -3.32
CA PRO A 108 3.42 -17.95 -2.16
C PRO A 108 3.57 -16.46 -2.51
N LYS A 109 3.77 -16.13 -3.80
CA LYS A 109 3.88 -14.75 -4.30
C LYS A 109 2.54 -14.16 -4.77
N VAL A 110 1.47 -14.95 -4.76
CA VAL A 110 0.14 -14.51 -5.18
C VAL A 110 -0.84 -14.77 -4.05
N SER A 111 -1.36 -13.70 -3.46
CA SER A 111 -2.41 -13.80 -2.46
C SER A 111 -3.77 -13.46 -3.08
N PHE A 112 -4.80 -14.19 -2.67
CA PHE A 112 -6.17 -13.95 -3.11
C PHE A 112 -7.04 -13.64 -1.91
N LYS A 113 -7.85 -12.58 -2.01
CA LYS A 113 -8.81 -12.21 -0.99
C LYS A 113 -10.16 -11.93 -1.62
N ARG A 114 -11.17 -12.65 -1.13
CA ARG A 114 -12.57 -12.41 -1.50
C ARG A 114 -13.06 -11.21 -0.70
N ARG A 115 -13.57 -10.21 -1.40
CA ARG A 115 -14.04 -8.95 -0.81
C ARG A 115 -15.52 -8.77 -1.11
N ARG A 116 -16.24 -8.18 -0.16
CA ARG A 116 -17.61 -7.69 -0.35
C ARG A 116 -17.56 -6.22 -0.75
N PHE A 117 -18.62 -5.73 -1.39
CA PHE A 117 -18.75 -4.29 -1.63
C PHE A 117 -19.12 -3.51 -0.37
N ASP A 118 -19.77 -4.16 0.58
CA ASP A 118 -20.24 -3.61 1.86
C ASP A 118 -19.39 -4.10 3.06
N GLU A 119 -18.16 -4.57 2.81
CA GLU A 119 -17.24 -4.94 3.89
C GLU A 119 -16.95 -3.70 4.76
N PRO A 120 -17.04 -3.80 6.10
CA PRO A 120 -16.66 -2.71 6.98
C PRO A 120 -15.13 -2.52 6.89
N LEU A 121 -14.73 -1.47 6.17
CA LEU A 121 -13.34 -1.06 6.01
C LEU A 121 -13.01 0.13 6.93
N PRO A 122 -11.72 0.37 7.21
CA PRO A 122 -11.30 1.58 7.93
C PRO A 122 -11.90 2.85 7.32
N ASN A 123 -12.11 3.83 8.18
CA ASN A 123 -12.79 5.07 7.84
C ASN A 123 -11.87 6.11 7.17
N TYR A 124 -10.64 5.72 6.82
CA TYR A 124 -9.60 6.57 6.22
C TYR A 124 -9.42 7.89 6.98
N ALA A 125 -9.01 7.79 8.25
CA ALA A 125 -8.84 8.95 9.14
C ALA A 125 -10.09 9.85 9.26
N GLY A 126 -11.26 9.23 9.20
CA GLY A 126 -12.57 9.91 9.28
C GLY A 126 -13.06 10.54 7.98
N ASN A 127 -12.45 10.25 6.83
CA ASN A 127 -12.96 10.70 5.53
C ASN A 127 -14.19 9.91 5.08
N ILE A 128 -14.39 8.68 5.57
CA ILE A 128 -15.64 7.94 5.42
C ILE A 128 -16.43 8.08 6.73
N PRO A 129 -17.63 8.70 6.72
CA PRO A 129 -18.44 8.83 7.93
C PRO A 129 -18.83 7.45 8.49
N GLN A 130 -18.33 7.13 9.68
CA GLN A 130 -18.63 5.89 10.40
C GLN A 130 -18.71 6.18 11.89
N THR A 131 -19.61 5.50 12.60
CA THR A 131 -19.65 5.50 14.07
C THR A 131 -18.68 4.45 14.59
N PHE A 132 -17.78 4.84 15.50
CA PHE A 132 -16.85 3.91 16.15
C PHE A 132 -16.51 4.38 17.56
N SER A 133 -16.14 3.44 18.43
CA SER A 133 -15.63 3.77 19.76
C SER A 133 -14.15 4.10 19.66
N LYS A 134 -13.74 5.26 20.19
CA LYS A 134 -12.31 5.62 20.30
C LYS A 134 -11.59 4.79 21.37
N GLY A 135 -12.32 4.20 22.31
CA GLY A 135 -11.74 3.36 23.37
C GLY A 135 -11.14 2.08 22.81
N ASN A 136 -9.90 1.77 23.17
CA ASN A 136 -9.16 0.54 22.83
C ASN A 136 -8.81 0.32 21.34
N LEU A 137 -8.55 1.38 20.57
CA LEU A 137 -7.91 1.23 19.25
C LEU A 137 -6.44 0.78 19.31
N GLY A 138 -5.87 0.73 20.52
CA GLY A 138 -4.50 0.32 20.79
C GLY A 138 -3.45 1.21 20.13
N PHE A 139 -2.21 0.75 20.25
CA PHE A 139 -1.07 1.29 19.52
C PHE A 139 -1.34 1.23 18.00
N CYS A 140 -0.67 2.06 17.21
CA CYS A 140 -0.67 1.94 15.74
C CYS A 140 0.79 1.94 15.27
N ASN A 141 1.20 0.88 14.59
CA ASN A 141 2.60 0.72 14.15
C ASN A 141 2.88 1.30 12.76
N TYR A 142 1.87 1.77 12.02
CA TYR A 142 2.04 2.21 10.63
C TYR A 142 3.09 3.31 10.46
N PRO A 143 3.06 4.42 11.23
CA PRO A 143 4.06 5.48 11.08
C PRO A 143 5.49 5.03 11.40
N PHE A 144 5.69 3.88 12.06
CA PHE A 144 7.01 3.34 12.41
C PHE A 144 7.59 2.39 11.36
N ARG A 145 6.75 1.81 10.51
CA ARG A 145 7.16 0.75 9.56
C ARG A 145 6.82 1.05 8.11
N LYS A 146 6.02 2.08 7.83
CA LYS A 146 5.59 2.46 6.48
C LYS A 146 5.80 3.95 6.28
N LEU A 147 6.27 4.30 5.10
CA LEU A 147 6.27 5.67 4.58
C LEU A 147 5.35 5.71 3.38
N THR A 148 4.44 6.68 3.34
CA THR A 148 3.50 6.84 2.21
C THR A 148 3.90 8.07 1.42
N ILE A 149 4.00 7.94 0.10
CA ILE A 149 4.38 9.04 -0.79
C ILE A 149 3.24 9.27 -1.78
N ALA A 150 2.71 10.48 -1.81
CA ALA A 150 1.65 10.89 -2.72
C ALA A 150 2.16 11.01 -4.16
N TYR A 151 1.23 11.09 -5.11
CA TYR A 151 1.56 11.15 -6.55
C TYR A 151 2.38 12.39 -6.95
N ASN A 152 2.35 13.45 -6.14
CA ASN A 152 3.07 14.71 -6.30
C ASN A 152 4.42 14.72 -5.55
N GLY A 153 4.76 13.65 -4.81
CA GLY A 153 5.99 13.53 -4.05
C GLY A 153 5.88 13.89 -2.56
N ASP A 154 4.73 14.34 -2.08
CA ASP A 154 4.55 14.65 -0.66
C ASP A 154 4.61 13.38 0.20
N VAL A 155 5.32 13.46 1.32
CA VAL A 155 5.43 12.38 2.31
C VAL A 155 4.26 12.51 3.29
N LEU A 156 3.34 11.55 3.25
CA LEU A 156 2.12 11.56 4.06
C LEU A 156 2.28 10.78 5.36
N LEU A 157 1.34 10.99 6.29
CA LEU A 157 1.31 10.29 7.57
C LEU A 157 1.18 8.77 7.41
N CYS A 158 0.25 8.34 6.56
CA CYS A 158 -0.15 6.96 6.40
C CYS A 158 -1.04 6.80 5.16
N CYS A 159 -1.32 5.55 4.77
CA CYS A 159 -2.29 5.22 3.73
C CYS A 159 -3.73 5.66 4.05
N ASP A 160 -4.06 5.89 5.32
CA ASP A 160 -5.36 6.44 5.73
C ASP A 160 -5.50 7.95 5.47
N ASP A 161 -4.39 8.66 5.20
CA ASP A 161 -4.44 10.06 4.77
C ASP A 161 -4.81 10.17 3.28
N PHE A 162 -5.97 9.59 2.95
CA PHE A 162 -6.49 9.46 1.59
C PHE A 162 -6.67 10.79 0.86
N MET A 163 -6.92 11.87 1.62
CA MET A 163 -7.14 13.21 1.09
C MET A 163 -5.86 14.05 1.05
N TYR A 164 -4.69 13.44 1.32
CA TYR A 164 -3.38 14.10 1.28
C TYR A 164 -3.30 15.36 2.17
N LYS A 165 -3.84 15.29 3.40
CA LYS A 165 -3.95 16.45 4.31
C LYS A 165 -2.67 16.74 5.08
N THR A 166 -1.78 15.76 5.23
CA THR A 166 -0.47 15.92 5.87
C THR A 166 0.63 15.95 4.82
N SER A 167 1.73 16.64 5.13
CA SER A 167 2.97 16.57 4.38
C SER A 167 4.14 16.76 5.33
N PHE A 168 5.05 15.78 5.37
CA PHE A 168 6.25 15.77 6.19
C PHE A 168 7.52 16.03 5.36
N GLY A 169 7.35 16.66 4.21
CA GLY A 169 8.38 16.95 3.22
C GLY A 169 7.97 16.46 1.83
N ASN A 170 8.74 16.84 0.81
CA ASN A 170 8.52 16.41 -0.57
C ASN A 170 9.81 15.79 -1.13
N VAL A 171 9.72 14.55 -1.61
CA VAL A 171 10.88 13.77 -2.08
C VAL A 171 11.60 14.37 -3.29
N MET A 172 11.01 15.35 -3.96
CA MET A 172 11.64 16.08 -5.07
C MET A 172 12.53 17.22 -4.60
N THR A 173 12.34 17.73 -3.39
CA THR A 173 13.07 18.86 -2.82
C THR A 173 13.89 18.49 -1.59
N ASP A 174 13.45 17.46 -0.86
CA ASP A 174 14.02 17.02 0.41
C ASP A 174 14.56 15.59 0.29
N ASN A 175 15.52 15.22 1.15
CA ASN A 175 15.96 13.82 1.24
C ASN A 175 14.91 12.99 1.97
N LEU A 176 14.64 11.79 1.47
CA LEU A 176 13.65 10.86 1.96
C LEU A 176 13.88 10.50 3.43
N ILE A 177 15.15 10.38 3.85
CA ILE A 177 15.52 10.09 5.23
C ILE A 177 15.24 11.26 6.19
N ASP A 178 15.33 12.48 5.69
CA ASP A 178 15.00 13.69 6.47
C ASP A 178 13.48 13.80 6.63
N CYS A 179 12.72 13.51 5.57
CA CYS A 179 11.27 13.39 5.65
C CYS A 179 10.84 12.29 6.63
N TRP A 180 11.51 11.13 6.61
CA TRP A 180 11.26 10.05 7.57
C TRP A 180 11.51 10.49 9.01
N ASN A 181 12.55 11.29 9.25
CA ASN A 181 12.93 11.80 10.58
C ASN A 181 12.30 13.16 10.91
N ASN A 182 11.27 13.59 10.16
CA ASN A 182 10.61 14.87 10.36
C ASN A 182 10.13 15.04 11.83
N PRO A 183 10.42 16.17 12.50
CA PRO A 183 10.04 16.39 13.90
C PRO A 183 8.54 16.28 14.19
N GLU A 184 7.68 16.70 13.25
CA GLU A 184 6.22 16.60 13.40
C GLU A 184 5.75 15.15 13.30
N LEU A 185 6.32 14.37 12.37
CA LEU A 185 6.05 12.93 12.25
C LEU A 185 6.52 12.19 13.51
N ASN A 186 7.69 12.55 14.06
CA ASN A 186 8.19 12.00 15.31
C ASN A 186 7.31 12.36 16.52
N THR A 187 6.71 13.54 16.54
CA THR A 187 5.73 13.90 17.57
C THR A 187 4.51 12.96 17.55
N ILE A 188 4.01 12.62 16.36
CA ILE A 188 2.92 11.65 16.20
C ILE A 188 3.35 10.25 16.63
N ARG A 189 4.57 9.81 16.25
CA ARG A 189 5.11 8.52 16.71
C ARG A 189 5.17 8.45 18.24
N LEU A 190 5.74 9.47 18.88
CA LEU A 190 5.83 9.52 20.35
C LEU A 190 4.45 9.49 21.00
N SER A 191 3.46 10.22 20.47
CA SER A 191 2.10 10.17 21.00
C SER A 191 1.48 8.78 20.87
N LEU A 192 1.74 8.06 19.77
CA LEU A 192 1.25 6.70 19.58
C LEU A 192 1.87 5.70 20.56
N LEU A 193 3.12 5.87 20.97
CA LEU A 193 3.74 5.06 22.04
C LEU A 193 3.01 5.21 23.37
N ASP A 194 2.45 6.40 23.64
CA ASP A 194 1.60 6.67 24.80
C ASP A 194 0.14 6.24 24.59
N ASN A 195 -0.18 5.51 23.50
CA ASN A 195 -1.53 5.18 23.05
C ASN A 195 -2.42 6.42 22.80
N LYS A 196 -1.82 7.57 22.49
CA LYS A 196 -2.51 8.82 22.17
C LYS A 196 -2.46 9.07 20.67
N ARG A 197 -3.64 9.02 20.04
CA ARG A 197 -3.82 9.41 18.64
C ARG A 197 -4.05 10.93 18.58
N ILE A 198 -3.24 11.65 17.80
CA ILE A 198 -3.33 13.11 17.59
C ILE A 198 -3.50 13.46 16.11
N GLY A 199 -4.01 14.64 15.80
CA GLY A 199 -4.16 15.12 14.42
C GLY A 199 -5.12 14.24 13.61
N LEU A 200 -4.72 13.81 12.41
CA LEU A 200 -5.56 12.91 11.60
C LEU A 200 -5.93 11.60 12.31
N CYS A 201 -5.05 11.10 13.17
CA CYS A 201 -5.26 9.84 13.88
C CYS A 201 -6.43 9.91 14.87
N GLU A 202 -6.84 11.10 15.34
CA GLU A 202 -7.95 11.28 16.29
C GLU A 202 -9.31 10.82 15.75
N ARG A 203 -9.42 10.74 14.42
CA ARG A 203 -10.62 10.32 13.70
C ARG A 203 -10.45 8.97 13.00
N CYS A 204 -9.26 8.37 13.06
CA CYS A 204 -8.97 7.07 12.46
C CYS A 204 -9.52 5.94 13.34
N ASN A 205 -10.20 4.97 12.73
CA ASN A 205 -10.67 3.75 13.39
C ASN A 205 -9.86 2.50 12.99
N ASP A 206 -8.76 2.65 12.24
CA ASP A 206 -7.93 1.51 11.83
C ASP A 206 -7.22 0.91 13.06
N PHE A 207 -7.49 -0.39 13.27
CA PHE A 207 -6.95 -1.20 14.34
C PHE A 207 -5.88 -2.14 13.77
N GLN A 208 -4.71 -2.15 14.40
CA GLN A 208 -3.59 -2.96 13.97
C GLN A 208 -3.53 -4.25 14.81
N ASP A 209 -3.75 -5.39 14.16
CA ASP A 209 -3.49 -6.69 14.78
C ASP A 209 -1.99 -7.04 14.69
N TYR A 210 -1.35 -7.14 15.85
CA TYR A 210 0.09 -7.40 15.99
C TYR A 210 0.48 -8.86 15.71
N ASN A 211 -0.49 -9.73 15.44
CA ASN A 211 -0.25 -11.15 15.17
C ASN A 211 0.27 -11.45 13.76
N THR A 212 0.62 -10.43 12.97
CA THR A 212 1.21 -10.59 11.64
C THR A 212 2.62 -10.02 11.60
N PHE A 213 3.56 -10.81 12.10
CA PHE A 213 4.97 -10.78 11.68
C PHE A 213 5.18 -11.86 10.63
#